data_AF-A0A923S9V8-F1
#
_entry.id   AF-A0A923S9V8-F1
#
_cell.length_a   1.000
_cell.length_b   1.000
_cell.length_c   1.000
_cell.angle_alpha   90.00
_cell.angle_beta   90.00
_cell.angle_gamma   90.00
#
_symmetry.space_group_name_H-M   'P 1'
#
loop_
_entity.id
_entity.type
_entity.pdbx_description
1 polymer ?
#
loop_
_entity_poly.entity_id
_entity_poly.type
_entity_poly.pdbx_seq_one_letter_code
_entity_poly.pdbx_strand_id
1 'polypeptide(L)'
;MHTPSPSDFALRPRHRRPRAGVALAWSLLFSAVLGGAVFASDPAHLRVPGEADNVQVVRTVVQQQLAAFANEDALQAFALADTDLRTQFGTAEAFLATVREQYPMLMHPTSVLFLKPETDGRIALQRVRVADEEGSSWTLTYLLNREGGRQWRISGCVVTPEGRQILT
;
A
#
# COMPACT_ATOMS: atom_id res chain seq x y z
N MET A 1 44.28 -23.25 31.60
CA MET A 1 43.77 -22.00 30.96
C MET A 1 43.47 -22.35 29.51
N HIS A 2 42.20 -22.58 29.17
CA HIS A 2 41.80 -23.02 27.83
C HIS A 2 41.22 -21.81 27.10
N THR A 3 41.91 -21.33 26.07
CA THR A 3 41.41 -20.28 25.18
C THR A 3 40.37 -20.90 24.23
N PRO A 4 39.12 -20.39 24.17
CA PRO A 4 38.17 -20.88 23.18
C PRO A 4 38.61 -20.48 21.77
N SER A 5 38.47 -21.46 20.86
CA SER A 5 38.75 -21.43 19.43
C SER A 5 37.78 -20.49 18.66
N PRO A 6 38.18 -19.87 17.53
CA PRO A 6 37.37 -18.92 16.74
C PRO A 6 36.09 -19.50 16.07
N SER A 7 35.65 -20.68 16.48
CA SER A 7 34.39 -21.31 16.07
C SER A 7 33.14 -20.63 16.69
N ASP A 8 33.33 -19.65 17.57
CA ASP A 8 32.29 -18.92 18.33
C ASP A 8 31.73 -17.69 17.60
N PHE A 9 32.06 -17.51 16.31
CA PHE A 9 31.22 -16.67 15.44
C PHE A 9 29.96 -17.46 15.08
N ALA A 10 29.14 -17.64 16.12
CA ALA A 10 27.81 -18.17 16.06
C ALA A 10 27.09 -17.53 14.87
N LEU A 11 26.75 -18.40 13.92
CA LEU A 11 25.69 -18.22 12.95
C LEU A 11 24.58 -17.41 13.62
N ARG A 12 24.47 -16.13 13.25
CA ARG A 12 23.36 -15.28 13.66
C ARG A 12 22.07 -16.09 13.49
N PRO A 13 21.14 -16.05 14.46
CA PRO A 13 19.95 -16.86 14.42
C PRO A 13 19.31 -16.71 13.04
N ARG A 14 19.18 -17.85 12.35
CA ARG A 14 18.42 -17.99 11.11
C ARG A 14 17.02 -17.45 11.41
N HIS A 15 16.75 -16.21 11.02
CA HIS A 15 15.38 -15.74 10.90
C HIS A 15 14.68 -16.73 9.99
N ARG A 16 13.56 -17.27 10.48
CA ARG A 16 12.72 -18.20 9.75
C ARG A 16 12.47 -17.58 8.38
N ARG A 17 12.99 -18.21 7.33
CA ARG A 17 12.58 -17.93 5.95
C ARG A 17 11.04 -17.86 5.98
N PRO A 18 10.40 -16.76 5.56
CA PRO A 18 9.00 -16.85 5.23
C PRO A 18 8.92 -17.98 4.20
N ARG A 19 8.09 -18.98 4.49
CA ARG A 19 7.85 -20.06 3.53
C ARG A 19 7.46 -19.38 2.23
N ALA A 20 8.30 -19.52 1.20
CA ALA A 20 7.90 -19.35 -0.18
C ALA A 20 6.78 -20.36 -0.44
N GLY A 21 5.58 -19.93 -0.12
CA GLY A 21 4.45 -20.78 0.15
C GLY A 21 3.25 -19.87 0.16
N VAL A 22 2.69 -19.73 -1.04
CA VAL A 22 1.45 -19.03 -1.33
C VAL A 22 1.64 -17.52 -1.58
N ALA A 23 1.99 -17.22 -2.83
CA ALA A 23 1.57 -15.99 -3.50
C ALA A 23 0.03 -15.97 -3.63
N LEU A 24 -0.69 -15.95 -2.51
CA LEU A 24 -2.07 -15.49 -2.50
C LEU A 24 -1.95 -13.98 -2.54
N ALA A 25 -2.10 -13.42 -3.72
CA ALA A 25 -2.47 -12.02 -3.88
C ALA A 25 -3.79 -11.83 -3.12
N TRP A 26 -3.71 -11.46 -1.84
CA TRP A 26 -4.86 -10.98 -1.09
C TRP A 26 -5.17 -9.60 -1.64
N SER A 27 -5.85 -9.61 -2.78
CA SER A 27 -6.46 -8.43 -3.36
C SER A 27 -7.57 -8.03 -2.39
N LEU A 28 -7.34 -7.02 -1.55
CA LEU A 28 -8.46 -6.27 -0.96
C LEU A 28 -9.05 -5.37 -2.07
N LEU A 29 -9.48 -6.01 -3.17
CA LEU A 29 -10.41 -5.45 -4.14
C LEU A 29 -11.79 -5.73 -3.57
N PHE A 30 -12.26 -4.84 -2.70
CA PHE A 30 -13.67 -4.85 -2.33
C PHE A 30 -14.42 -4.17 -3.47
N SER A 31 -15.20 -4.97 -4.21
CA SER A 31 -16.02 -4.55 -5.34
C SER A 31 -16.89 -3.35 -4.95
N ALA A 32 -16.48 -2.15 -5.37
CA ALA A 32 -17.39 -1.03 -5.45
C ALA A 32 -18.36 -1.31 -6.60
N VAL A 33 -19.63 -1.41 -6.25
CA VAL A 33 -20.77 -1.55 -7.16
C VAL A 33 -20.64 -0.58 -8.33
N LEU A 34 -20.51 -1.13 -9.55
CA LEU A 34 -20.61 -0.41 -10.82
C LEU A 34 -22.02 0.19 -10.96
N GLY A 35 -22.21 1.40 -10.45
CA GLY A 35 -23.33 2.25 -10.82
C GLY A 35 -23.12 2.80 -12.22
N GLY A 36 -23.57 2.05 -13.23
CA GLY A 36 -23.51 2.47 -14.63
C GLY A 36 -24.32 3.74 -14.88
N ALA A 37 -23.67 4.76 -15.41
CA ALA A 37 -24.34 5.80 -16.19
C ALA A 37 -23.48 6.08 -17.42
N VAL A 38 -23.93 5.49 -18.54
CA VAL A 38 -23.42 5.72 -19.89
C VAL A 38 -23.67 7.18 -20.25
N PHE A 39 -22.63 7.98 -20.46
CA PHE A 39 -22.75 9.20 -21.25
C PHE A 39 -21.57 9.34 -22.20
N ALA A 40 -21.93 9.75 -23.41
CA ALA A 40 -21.20 9.73 -24.66
C ALA A 40 -19.80 10.35 -24.60
N SER A 41 -18.91 9.73 -25.37
CA SER A 41 -17.57 10.21 -25.70
C SER A 41 -17.61 11.54 -26.45
N ASP A 42 -16.80 12.50 -26.01
CA ASP A 42 -16.29 13.58 -26.87
C ASP A 42 -14.77 13.72 -26.60
N PRO A 43 -13.89 13.49 -27.60
CA PRO A 43 -12.45 13.47 -27.40
C PRO A 43 -11.89 14.87 -27.62
N ALA A 44 -12.04 15.73 -26.62
CA ALA A 44 -11.25 16.95 -26.54
C ALA A 44 -10.51 16.94 -25.20
N HIS A 45 -9.18 17.00 -25.27
CA HIS A 45 -8.28 17.13 -24.13
C HIS A 45 -8.51 18.48 -23.41
N LEU A 46 -9.65 18.62 -22.75
CA LEU A 46 -9.84 19.61 -21.70
C LEU A 46 -9.09 19.06 -20.49
N ARG A 47 -7.86 19.56 -20.29
CA ARG A 47 -7.18 19.43 -19.00
C ARG A 47 -8.09 20.10 -17.98
N VAL A 48 -8.90 19.30 -17.28
CA VAL A 48 -9.77 19.76 -16.21
C VAL A 48 -8.86 20.47 -15.20
N PRO A 49 -9.00 21.79 -14.99
CA PRO A 49 -8.29 22.48 -13.92
C PRO A 49 -8.64 21.77 -12.62
N GLY A 50 -7.64 21.19 -11.97
CA GLY A 50 -7.82 20.28 -10.82
C GLY A 50 -7.30 18.86 -11.02
N GLU A 51 -7.00 18.41 -12.24
CA GLU A 51 -6.42 17.08 -12.48
C GLU A 51 -5.04 16.92 -11.80
N ALA A 52 -4.16 17.92 -11.97
CA ALA A 52 -2.84 17.92 -11.34
C ALA A 52 -2.90 18.03 -9.82
N ASP A 53 -3.85 18.82 -9.31
CA ASP A 53 -4.09 18.97 -7.88
C ASP A 53 -4.64 17.68 -7.28
N ASN A 54 -5.55 16.99 -7.99
CA ASN A 54 -6.06 15.67 -7.60
C ASN A 54 -4.93 14.63 -7.53
N VAL A 55 -4.05 14.60 -8.54
CA VAL A 55 -2.87 13.72 -8.59
C VAL A 55 -1.95 13.94 -7.39
N GLN A 56 -1.70 15.20 -7.01
CA GLN A 56 -0.88 15.52 -5.84
C GLN A 56 -1.56 15.11 -4.54
N VAL A 57 -2.85 15.42 -4.36
CA VAL A 57 -3.61 15.08 -3.15
C VAL A 57 -3.70 13.56 -2.96
N VAL A 58 -3.97 12.81 -4.02
CA VAL A 58 -4.00 11.34 -3.98
C VAL A 58 -2.67 10.78 -3.49
N ARG A 59 -1.55 11.27 -4.05
CA ARG A 59 -0.22 10.86 -3.61
C ARG A 59 0.03 11.20 -2.14
N THR A 60 -0.37 12.40 -1.71
CA THR A 60 -0.23 12.84 -0.31
C THR A 60 -1.00 11.95 0.65
N VAL A 61 -2.24 11.57 0.34
CA VAL A 61 -3.05 10.68 1.19
C VAL A 61 -2.37 9.32 1.37
N VAL A 62 -1.87 8.72 0.29
CA VAL A 62 -1.15 7.44 0.36
C VAL A 62 0.16 7.57 1.13
N GLN A 63 0.91 8.66 0.91
CA GLN A 63 2.15 8.93 1.65
C GLN A 63 1.89 9.09 3.15
N GLN A 64 0.82 9.79 3.54
CA GLN A 64 0.43 9.94 4.94
C GLN A 64 0.08 8.59 5.57
N GLN A 65 -0.62 7.71 4.85
CA GLN A 65 -0.96 6.39 5.39
C GLN A 65 0.29 5.52 5.57
N LEU A 66 1.19 5.49 4.58
CA LEU A 66 2.46 4.77 4.70
C LEU A 66 3.33 5.31 5.84
N ALA A 67 3.37 6.62 6.03
CA ALA A 67 4.07 7.23 7.16
C ALA A 67 3.41 6.86 8.51
N ALA A 68 2.08 6.81 8.57
CA ALA A 68 1.37 6.38 9.76
C ALA A 68 1.68 4.91 10.10
N PHE A 69 1.74 4.03 9.10
CA PHE A 69 2.17 2.65 9.29
C PHE A 69 3.61 2.54 9.82
N ALA A 70 4.55 3.27 9.23
CA ALA A 70 5.95 3.27 9.67
C ALA A 70 6.15 3.81 11.10
N ASN A 71 5.25 4.70 11.56
CA ASN A 71 5.25 5.24 12.92
C ASN A 71 4.33 4.46 13.88
N GLU A 72 3.73 3.36 13.42
CA GLU A 72 2.72 2.59 14.17
C GLU A 72 1.52 3.44 14.66
N ASP A 73 1.19 4.51 13.94
CA ASP A 73 0.06 5.40 14.22
C ASP A 73 -1.22 4.82 13.62
N ALA A 74 -1.87 3.97 14.40
CA ALA A 74 -3.12 3.33 14.03
C ALA A 74 -4.22 4.36 13.70
N LEU A 75 -4.35 5.40 14.53
CA LEU A 75 -5.42 6.39 14.41
C LEU A 75 -5.31 7.17 13.10
N GLN A 76 -4.11 7.62 12.75
CA GLN A 76 -3.93 8.31 11.47
C GLN A 76 -4.10 7.39 10.27
N ALA A 77 -3.52 6.19 10.31
CA ALA A 77 -3.65 5.25 9.19
C ALA A 77 -5.13 4.90 8.91
N PHE A 78 -5.91 4.76 9.99
CA PHE A 78 -7.33 4.46 9.94
C PHE A 78 -8.21 5.66 9.59
N ALA A 79 -7.82 6.87 9.99
CA ALA A 79 -8.55 8.09 9.64
C ALA A 79 -8.54 8.36 8.13
N LEU A 80 -7.51 7.93 7.41
CA LEU A 80 -7.37 8.09 5.95
C LEU A 80 -8.20 7.08 5.14
N ALA A 81 -8.67 6.01 5.78
CA ALA A 81 -9.56 5.02 5.19
C ALA A 81 -10.96 5.58 4.94
N ASP A 82 -11.68 5.03 3.98
CA ASP A 82 -13.08 5.36 3.74
C ASP A 82 -14.03 4.75 4.79
N THR A 83 -15.29 5.15 4.76
CA THR A 83 -16.29 4.69 5.74
C THR A 83 -16.48 3.18 5.71
N ASP A 84 -16.43 2.54 4.54
CA ASP A 84 -16.64 1.10 4.40
C ASP A 84 -15.49 0.32 5.03
N LEU A 85 -14.24 0.70 4.74
CA LEU A 85 -13.06 0.08 5.33
C LEU A 85 -13.03 0.30 6.85
N ARG A 86 -13.40 1.49 7.34
CA ARG A 86 -13.49 1.74 8.79
C ARG A 86 -14.56 0.87 9.46
N THR A 87 -15.70 0.69 8.81
CA THR A 87 -16.80 -0.14 9.35
C THR A 87 -16.40 -1.61 9.44
N GLN A 88 -15.65 -2.10 8.45
CA GLN A 88 -15.20 -3.49 8.40
C GLN A 88 -14.20 -3.85 9.51
N PHE A 89 -13.20 -3.00 9.75
CA PHE A 89 -12.20 -3.25 10.79
C PHE A 89 -12.68 -2.87 12.20
N GLY A 90 -13.65 -1.97 12.30
CA GLY A 90 -14.24 -1.52 13.56
C GLY A 90 -13.35 -0.57 14.36
N THR A 91 -12.09 -0.94 14.60
CA THR A 91 -11.12 -0.11 15.34
C THR A 91 -9.80 0.07 14.60
N ALA A 92 -9.13 1.18 14.91
CA ALA A 92 -7.83 1.51 14.34
C ALA A 92 -6.75 0.49 14.75
N GLU A 93 -6.80 0.01 15.98
CA GLU A 93 -5.84 -0.94 16.53
C GLU A 93 -5.95 -2.31 15.85
N ALA A 94 -7.17 -2.78 15.59
CA ALA A 94 -7.41 -4.04 14.86
C ALA A 94 -6.90 -3.95 13.42
N PHE A 95 -7.14 -2.81 12.77
CA PHE A 95 -6.60 -2.51 11.44
C PHE A 95 -5.07 -2.56 11.44
N LEU A 96 -4.41 -1.80 12.31
CA LEU A 96 -2.94 -1.76 12.35
C LEU A 96 -2.35 -3.11 12.75
N ALA A 97 -2.97 -3.85 13.68
CA ALA A 97 -2.52 -5.18 14.06
C ALA A 97 -2.51 -6.15 12.88
N THR A 98 -3.57 -6.12 12.07
CA THR A 98 -3.69 -6.93 10.84
C THR A 98 -2.60 -6.54 9.83
N VAL A 99 -2.37 -5.25 9.62
CA VAL A 99 -1.35 -4.78 8.67
C VAL A 99 0.05 -5.13 9.16
N ARG A 100 0.35 -4.98 10.45
CA ARG A 100 1.66 -5.33 11.04
C ARG A 100 1.97 -6.82 10.87
N GLU A 101 0.98 -7.68 11.11
CA GLU A 101 1.17 -9.14 11.05
C GLU A 101 1.32 -9.63 9.61
N GLN A 102 0.50 -9.12 8.68
CA GLN A 102 0.43 -9.63 7.31
C GLN A 102 1.37 -8.91 6.35
N TYR A 103 1.68 -7.64 6.61
CA TYR A 103 2.45 -6.78 5.72
C TYR A 103 3.60 -6.06 6.46
N PRO A 104 4.54 -6.81 7.07
CA PRO A 104 5.64 -6.24 7.84
C PRO A 104 6.55 -5.33 7.00
N MET A 105 6.60 -5.52 5.67
CA MET A 105 7.35 -4.66 4.76
C MET A 105 6.84 -3.21 4.70
N LEU A 106 5.61 -2.94 5.17
CA LEU A 106 5.07 -1.58 5.28
C LEU A 106 5.49 -0.87 6.57
N MET A 107 5.88 -1.62 7.60
CA MET A 107 6.31 -1.06 8.89
C MET A 107 7.75 -0.53 8.78
N HIS A 108 8.60 -1.26 8.04
CA HIS A 108 10.03 -0.93 7.88
C HIS A 108 10.46 -0.99 6.40
N PRO A 109 9.96 -0.08 5.55
CA PRO A 109 10.37 -0.06 4.15
C PRO A 109 11.78 0.51 4.01
N THR A 110 12.67 -0.18 3.28
CA THR A 110 14.00 0.33 2.94
C THR A 110 13.96 1.33 1.80
N SER A 111 12.99 1.18 0.89
CA SER A 111 12.72 2.18 -0.15
C SER A 111 11.24 2.26 -0.47
N VAL A 112 10.77 3.45 -0.86
CA VAL A 112 9.40 3.70 -1.31
C VAL A 112 9.45 4.57 -2.56
N LEU A 113 8.89 4.07 -3.66
CA LEU A 113 8.84 4.77 -4.94
C LEU A 113 7.39 4.91 -5.40
N PHE A 114 6.93 6.15 -5.52
CA PHE A 114 5.59 6.46 -6.03
C PHE A 114 5.62 6.52 -7.55
N LEU A 115 4.73 5.76 -8.19
CA LEU A 115 4.49 5.85 -9.62
C LEU A 115 3.48 6.98 -9.90
N LYS A 116 3.32 7.34 -11.17
CA LYS A 116 2.32 8.32 -11.59
C LYS A 116 0.91 7.79 -11.21
N PRO A 117 0.10 8.57 -10.48
CA PRO A 117 -1.28 8.19 -10.22
C PRO A 117 -2.12 8.23 -11.49
N GLU A 118 -3.10 7.34 -11.57
CA GLU A 118 -4.15 7.32 -12.58
C GLU A 118 -5.46 7.74 -11.91
N THR A 119 -6.19 8.70 -12.46
CA THR A 119 -7.47 9.14 -11.89
C THR A 119 -8.44 9.56 -12.99
N ASP A 120 -9.74 9.41 -12.72
CA ASP A 120 -10.83 9.96 -13.51
C ASP A 120 -11.59 11.09 -12.77
N GLY A 121 -11.01 11.58 -11.65
CA GLY A 121 -11.60 12.60 -10.78
C GLY A 121 -12.61 12.07 -9.74
N ARG A 122 -13.04 10.81 -9.82
CA ARG A 122 -13.91 10.13 -8.84
C ARG A 122 -13.21 8.98 -8.13
N ILE A 123 -12.42 8.23 -8.90
CA ILE A 123 -11.58 7.13 -8.48
C ILE A 123 -10.13 7.47 -8.81
N ALA A 124 -9.21 7.04 -7.97
CA ALA A 124 -7.78 7.12 -8.25
C ALA A 124 -7.07 5.81 -7.91
N LEU A 125 -6.11 5.45 -8.75
CA LEU A 125 -5.16 4.37 -8.53
C LEU A 125 -3.78 4.98 -8.30
N GLN A 126 -3.20 4.68 -7.14
CA GLN A 126 -1.83 5.06 -6.81
C GLN A 126 -0.98 3.80 -6.63
N ARG A 127 -0.06 3.57 -7.56
CA ARG A 127 0.91 2.48 -7.44
C ARG A 127 2.15 2.95 -6.67
N VAL A 128 2.62 2.13 -5.75
CA VAL A 128 3.80 2.38 -4.93
C VAL A 128 4.66 1.13 -4.92
N ARG A 129 5.92 1.26 -5.28
CA ARG A 129 6.90 0.17 -5.13
C ARG A 129 7.59 0.31 -3.79
N VAL A 130 7.66 -0.79 -3.05
CA VAL A 130 8.31 -0.86 -1.74
C VAL A 130 9.37 -1.97 -1.78
N ALA A 131 10.53 -1.70 -1.20
CA ALA A 131 11.53 -2.73 -0.95
C ALA A 131 11.68 -2.97 0.55
N ASP A 132 11.83 -4.23 0.94
CA ASP A 132 12.12 -4.62 2.33
C ASP A 132 13.61 -4.84 2.57
N GLU A 133 13.98 -5.01 3.85
CA GLU A 133 15.36 -5.23 4.28
C GLU A 133 15.95 -6.55 3.77
N GLU A 134 15.11 -7.51 3.37
CA GLU A 134 15.53 -8.79 2.78
C GLU A 134 15.83 -8.65 1.27
N GLY A 135 15.57 -7.48 0.69
CA GLY A 135 15.77 -7.18 -0.73
C GLY A 135 14.67 -7.70 -1.64
N SER A 136 13.50 -8.06 -1.09
CA SER A 136 12.30 -8.32 -1.88
C SER A 136 11.63 -7.01 -2.26
N SER A 137 11.05 -6.96 -3.46
CA SER A 137 10.32 -5.81 -3.96
C SER A 137 8.84 -6.15 -4.08
N TRP A 138 8.01 -5.18 -3.73
CA TRP A 138 6.56 -5.29 -3.68
C TRP A 138 5.93 -4.10 -4.40
N THR A 139 4.87 -4.34 -5.16
CA THR A 139 4.00 -3.28 -5.68
C THR A 139 2.71 -3.24 -4.86
N LEU A 140 2.43 -2.08 -4.29
CA LEU A 140 1.17 -1.72 -3.64
C LEU A 140 0.34 -0.93 -4.64
N THR A 141 -0.87 -1.38 -4.93
CA THR A 141 -1.84 -0.64 -5.75
C THR A 141 -2.96 -0.16 -4.86
N TYR A 142 -2.91 1.13 -4.52
CA TYR A 142 -3.95 1.78 -3.72
C TYR A 142 -5.13 2.18 -4.60
N LEU A 143 -6.32 1.87 -4.13
CA LEU A 143 -7.58 2.37 -4.67
C LEU A 143 -8.10 3.46 -3.74
N LEU A 144 -8.35 4.65 -4.28
CA LEU A 144 -8.93 5.76 -3.57
C LEU A 144 -10.26 6.16 -4.21
N ASN A 145 -11.25 6.45 -3.36
CA ASN A 145 -12.51 7.06 -3.77
C ASN A 145 -12.60 8.49 -3.24
N ARG A 146 -13.46 9.28 -3.88
CA ARG A 146 -13.74 10.64 -3.43
C ARG A 146 -15.01 10.66 -2.58
N GLU A 147 -14.85 10.47 -1.28
CA GLU A 147 -15.93 10.46 -0.30
C GLU A 147 -16.69 11.81 -0.34
N GLY A 148 -18.01 11.72 -0.58
CA GLY A 148 -18.89 12.89 -0.76
C GLY A 148 -18.48 13.83 -1.90
N GLY A 149 -17.66 13.38 -2.86
CA GLY A 149 -17.13 14.20 -3.96
C GLY A 149 -16.12 15.27 -3.53
N ARG A 150 -15.62 15.22 -2.28
CA ARG A 150 -14.73 16.27 -1.74
C ARG A 150 -13.37 15.72 -1.36
N GLN A 151 -13.32 14.69 -0.51
CA GLN A 151 -12.08 14.19 0.09
C GLN A 151 -11.68 12.83 -0.48
N TRP A 152 -10.42 12.67 -0.84
CA TRP A 152 -9.86 11.38 -1.19
C TRP A 152 -9.67 10.52 0.05
N ARG A 153 -10.21 9.30 0.01
CA ARG A 153 -10.09 8.28 1.05
C ARG A 153 -9.59 6.99 0.43
N ILE A 154 -8.86 6.21 1.21
CA ILE A 154 -8.33 4.92 0.77
C ILE A 154 -9.43 3.88 0.96
N SER A 155 -9.87 3.29 -0.14
CA SER A 155 -10.87 2.22 -0.17
C SER A 155 -10.24 0.83 -0.14
N GLY A 156 -8.98 0.72 -0.55
CA GLY A 156 -8.28 -0.56 -0.52
C GLY A 156 -6.85 -0.47 -1.03
N CYS A 157 -6.12 -1.57 -0.82
CA CYS A 157 -4.77 -1.74 -1.34
C CYS A 157 -4.55 -3.20 -1.74
N VAL A 158 -4.03 -3.41 -2.94
CA VAL A 158 -3.59 -4.73 -3.42
C VAL A 158 -2.07 -4.78 -3.33
N VAL A 159 -1.55 -5.81 -2.65
CA VAL A 159 -0.12 -6.05 -2.53
C VAL A 159 0.27 -7.17 -3.48
N THR A 160 1.28 -6.94 -4.32
CA THR A 160 1.80 -7.93 -5.27
C THR A 160 3.32 -8.01 -5.17
N PRO A 161 3.93 -9.18 -4.95
CA PRO A 161 5.37 -9.32 -5.01
C PRO A 161 5.88 -9.09 -6.44
N GLU A 162 6.95 -8.32 -6.59
CA GLU A 162 7.64 -8.20 -7.87
C GLU A 162 8.61 -9.37 -8.02
N GLY A 163 8.42 -10.15 -9.10
CA GLY A 163 9.38 -11.19 -9.47
C GLY A 163 10.76 -10.57 -9.72
N ARG A 164 11.83 -11.21 -9.22
CA ARG A 164 13.21 -10.77 -9.44
C ARG A 164 13.49 -10.74 -10.95
N GLN A 165 13.59 -9.55 -11.55
CA GLN A 165 14.07 -9.40 -12.91
C GLN A 165 15.56 -9.71 -12.92
N ILE A 166 15.92 -10.92 -13.37
CA ILE A 166 17.31 -11.27 -13.67
C ILE A 166 17.57 -10.70 -15.07
N LEU A 167 18.19 -9.53 -15.15
CA LEU A 167 18.83 -9.09 -16.39
C LEU A 167 19.99 -10.06 -16.63
N THR A 168 19.88 -10.88 -17.67
CA THR A 168 20.91 -11.84 -18.10
C THR A 168 21.64 -11.27 -19.30
#